data_AF-A0A423T1R3-F1
#
_entry.id   AF-A0A423T1R3-F1
#
_cell.length_a   1.000
_cell.length_b   1.000
_cell.length_c   1.000
_cell.angle_alpha   90.00
_cell.angle_beta   90.00
_cell.angle_gamma   90.00
#
_symmetry.space_group_name_H-M   'P 1'
#
loop_
_entity.id
_entity.type
_entity.pdbx_description
1 polymer ?
#
loop_
_entity_poly.entity_id
_entity_poly.type
_entity_poly.pdbx_seq_one_letter_code
_entity_poly.pdbx_strand_id
1 'polypeptide(L)'
;MRGKRAARHINAEVMLLCDMIHQEGQQLEDGTAVISFGDLFQIYTRISNKVVGMLLRARKYGLVDFEGEMLFQRRDDDVPILLTRSIASIRDELGEDKEFDVGVCHQVKKEAGDAS
;
A
#
# COMPACT_ATOMS: atom_id res chain seq x y z
N MET A 1 -4.80 -12.27 29.78
CA MET A 1 -6.01 -11.61 29.24
C MET A 1 -5.75 -11.21 27.78
N ARG A 2 -6.77 -11.34 26.95
CA ARG A 2 -6.78 -11.35 25.47
C ARG A 2 -6.31 -10.02 24.87
N GLY A 3 -5.26 -10.02 24.05
CA GLY A 3 -4.83 -8.81 23.32
C GLY A 3 -3.88 -9.05 22.14
N LYS A 4 -3.04 -10.09 22.19
CA LYS A 4 -1.98 -10.32 21.17
C LYS A 4 -2.44 -10.98 19.86
N ARG A 5 -3.72 -11.28 19.67
CA ARG A 5 -4.21 -11.96 18.45
C ARG A 5 -4.69 -11.01 17.35
N ALA A 6 -4.88 -9.73 17.63
CA ALA A 6 -5.39 -8.79 16.62
C ALA A 6 -4.31 -8.27 15.65
N ALA A 7 -3.05 -8.17 16.10
CA ALA A 7 -1.95 -7.64 15.26
C ALA A 7 -1.64 -8.53 14.04
N ARG A 8 -1.68 -9.86 14.20
CA ARG A 8 -1.40 -10.81 13.11
C ARG A 8 -2.35 -10.69 11.92
N HIS A 9 -3.60 -10.28 12.14
CA HIS A 9 -4.58 -10.17 11.05
C HIS A 9 -4.34 -8.92 10.20
N ILE A 10 -3.81 -7.87 10.82
CA ILE A 10 -3.62 -6.57 10.20
C ILE A 10 -2.47 -6.61 9.17
N ASN A 11 -1.37 -7.27 9.51
CA ASN A 11 -0.23 -7.43 8.61
C ASN A 11 -0.59 -8.27 7.39
N ALA A 12 -1.40 -9.32 7.56
CA ALA A 12 -1.85 -10.16 6.46
C ALA A 12 -2.73 -9.41 5.44
N GLU A 13 -3.60 -8.51 5.91
CA GLU A 13 -4.43 -7.66 5.05
C GLU A 13 -3.58 -6.70 4.20
N VAL A 14 -2.58 -6.06 4.81
CA VAL A 14 -1.66 -5.13 4.11
C VAL A 14 -0.73 -5.87 3.15
N MET A 15 -0.21 -7.03 3.56
CA MET A 15 0.53 -7.97 2.72
C MET A 15 -0.25 -8.29 1.43
N LEU A 16 -1.50 -8.72 1.58
CA LEU A 16 -2.34 -9.10 0.45
C LEU A 16 -2.59 -7.92 -0.49
N LEU A 17 -2.79 -6.71 0.07
CA LEU A 17 -2.94 -5.49 -0.73
C LEU A 17 -1.69 -5.22 -1.57
N CYS A 18 -0.50 -5.24 -0.98
CA CYS A 18 0.75 -4.99 -1.70
C CYS A 18 1.00 -6.04 -2.78
N ASP A 19 0.69 -7.30 -2.49
CA ASP A 19 0.82 -8.40 -3.46
C ASP A 19 -0.16 -8.23 -4.62
N MET A 20 -1.40 -7.82 -4.35
CA MET A 20 -2.39 -7.49 -5.38
C MET A 20 -1.95 -6.32 -6.26
N ILE A 21 -1.44 -5.24 -5.67
CA ILE A 21 -0.90 -4.10 -6.42
C ILE A 21 0.25 -4.56 -7.32
N HIS A 22 1.11 -5.47 -6.84
CA HIS A 22 2.23 -5.98 -7.63
C HIS A 22 1.81 -6.95 -8.74
N GLN A 23 0.76 -7.74 -8.54
CA GLN A 23 0.27 -8.70 -9.53
C GLN A 23 -0.60 -8.04 -10.61
N GLU A 24 -1.53 -7.18 -10.20
CA GLU A 24 -2.51 -6.55 -11.11
C GLU A 24 -2.03 -5.19 -11.64
N GLY A 25 -1.12 -4.55 -10.91
CA GLY A 25 -0.52 -3.29 -11.32
C GLY A 25 0.67 -3.48 -12.27
N GLN A 26 1.20 -2.35 -12.71
CA GLN A 26 2.40 -2.29 -13.52
C GLN A 26 3.63 -2.40 -12.62
N GLN A 27 4.44 -3.43 -12.85
CA GLN A 27 5.71 -3.61 -12.16
C GLN A 27 6.77 -2.67 -12.74
N LEU A 28 7.53 -2.02 -11.86
CA LEU A 28 8.64 -1.13 -12.21
C LEU A 28 9.97 -1.88 -12.14
N GLU A 29 10.99 -1.34 -12.81
CA GLU A 29 12.34 -1.93 -12.84
C GLU A 29 12.98 -2.03 -11.43
N ASP A 30 12.57 -1.15 -10.51
CA ASP A 30 13.02 -1.14 -9.11
C ASP A 30 12.38 -2.25 -8.24
N GLY A 31 11.50 -3.07 -8.82
CA GLY A 31 10.76 -4.12 -8.11
C GLY A 31 9.57 -3.61 -7.28
N THR A 32 9.26 -2.32 -7.37
CA THR A 32 8.01 -1.71 -6.92
C THR A 32 6.90 -1.93 -7.95
N ALA A 33 5.67 -1.55 -7.62
CA ALA A 33 4.55 -1.59 -8.55
C ALA A 33 3.64 -0.38 -8.38
N VAL A 34 2.93 -0.05 -9.45
CA VAL A 34 1.94 1.02 -9.49
C VAL A 34 0.64 0.52 -10.09
N ILE A 35 -0.50 0.88 -9.48
CA ILE A 35 -1.84 0.56 -10.00
C ILE A 35 -2.74 1.78 -9.85
N SER A 36 -3.71 1.98 -10.74
CA SER A 36 -4.72 3.02 -10.55
C SER A 36 -5.69 2.64 -9.42
N PHE A 37 -6.22 3.63 -8.70
CA PHE A 37 -7.23 3.38 -7.68
C PHE A 37 -8.49 2.77 -8.28
N GLY A 38 -8.90 3.19 -9.47
CA GLY A 38 -10.05 2.67 -10.19
C GLY A 38 -9.93 1.18 -10.47
N ASP A 39 -8.78 0.75 -11.02
CA ASP A 39 -8.53 -0.67 -11.32
C ASP A 39 -8.50 -1.50 -10.03
N LEU A 40 -7.74 -1.04 -9.03
CA LEU A 40 -7.66 -1.70 -7.73
C LEU A 40 -9.05 -1.81 -7.07
N PHE A 41 -9.81 -0.72 -7.08
CA PHE A 41 -11.16 -0.67 -6.52
C PHE A 41 -12.11 -1.58 -7.29
N GLN A 42 -12.02 -1.66 -8.62
CA GLN A 42 -12.85 -2.52 -9.45
C GLN A 42 -12.60 -4.01 -9.15
N ILE A 43 -11.34 -4.40 -8.97
CA ILE A 43 -10.94 -5.75 -8.56
C ILE A 43 -11.49 -6.06 -7.17
N TYR A 44 -11.30 -5.15 -6.20
CA TYR A 44 -11.75 -5.33 -4.83
C TYR A 44 -13.26 -5.20 -4.63
N THR A 45 -13.99 -4.50 -5.49
CA THR A 45 -15.46 -4.33 -5.42
C THR A 45 -16.18 -5.67 -5.42
N ARG A 46 -15.62 -6.69 -6.07
CA ARG A 46 -16.20 -8.04 -6.10
C ARG A 46 -15.96 -8.83 -4.81
N ILE A 47 -14.98 -8.44 -4.00
CA ILE A 47 -14.45 -9.27 -2.90
C ILE A 47 -14.63 -8.59 -1.53
N SER A 48 -14.36 -7.28 -1.39
CA SER A 48 -14.54 -6.57 -0.11
C SER A 48 -14.40 -5.04 -0.20
N ASN A 49 -15.25 -4.30 0.54
CA ASN A 49 -15.15 -2.84 0.76
C ASN A 49 -13.99 -2.40 1.68
N LYS A 50 -13.12 -3.33 2.11
CA LYS A 50 -12.04 -3.02 3.05
C LYS A 50 -10.79 -2.41 2.40
N VAL A 51 -10.72 -2.32 1.07
CA VAL A 51 -9.51 -1.88 0.35
C VAL A 51 -9.04 -0.50 0.79
N VAL A 52 -9.96 0.45 1.00
CA VAL A 52 -9.64 1.80 1.47
C VAL A 52 -9.03 1.77 2.87
N GLY A 53 -9.57 0.96 3.78
CA GLY A 53 -9.03 0.78 5.12
C GLY A 53 -7.64 0.13 5.13
N MET A 54 -7.39 -0.80 4.20
CA MET A 54 -6.07 -1.44 4.03
C MET A 54 -5.06 -0.46 3.42
N LEU A 55 -5.44 0.33 2.41
CA LEU A 55 -4.61 1.36 1.79
C LEU A 55 -4.18 2.42 2.80
N LEU A 56 -5.13 2.96 3.57
CA LEU A 56 -4.83 3.94 4.62
C LEU A 56 -3.86 3.37 5.66
N ARG A 57 -4.00 2.08 5.98
CA ARG A 57 -3.11 1.42 6.92
C ARG A 57 -1.71 1.20 6.35
N ALA A 58 -1.61 0.70 5.11
CA ALA A 58 -0.36 0.52 4.39
C ALA A 58 0.39 1.87 4.24
N ARG A 59 -0.36 2.96 4.01
CA ARG A 59 0.18 4.31 3.95
C ARG A 59 0.70 4.77 5.31
N LYS A 60 -0.01 4.42 6.38
CA LYS A 60 0.44 4.69 7.76
C LYS A 60 1.77 4.01 8.09
N TYR A 61 2.05 2.88 7.45
CA TYR A 61 3.32 2.16 7.54
C TYR A 61 4.36 2.64 6.53
N GLY A 62 3.99 3.53 5.60
CA GLY A 62 4.88 4.01 4.55
C GLY A 62 5.22 2.95 3.50
N LEU A 63 4.35 1.96 3.29
CA LEU A 63 4.51 0.88 2.30
C LEU A 63 3.87 1.22 0.94
N VAL A 64 2.87 2.10 0.97
CA VAL A 64 2.19 2.64 -0.21
C VAL A 64 2.17 4.16 -0.10
N ASP A 65 2.21 4.82 -1.25
CA ASP A 65 1.98 6.24 -1.38
C ASP A 65 1.02 6.51 -2.53
N PHE A 66 0.18 7.53 -2.38
CA PHE A 66 -0.78 7.95 -3.39
C PHE A 66 -1.19 9.40 -3.18
N GLU A 67 -1.59 10.04 -4.26
CA GLU A 67 -2.00 11.43 -4.24
C GLU A 67 -3.39 11.60 -3.62
N GLY A 68 -3.54 12.56 -2.70
CA GLY A 68 -4.78 12.83 -1.97
C GLY A 68 -4.85 12.20 -0.57
N GLU A 69 -5.61 12.80 0.35
CA GLU A 69 -5.82 12.27 1.71
C GLU A 69 -6.92 11.19 1.76
N MET A 70 -7.92 11.30 0.89
CA MET A 70 -9.05 10.38 0.79
C MET A 70 -9.35 10.13 -0.69
N LEU A 71 -9.63 8.88 -1.04
CA LEU A 71 -9.98 8.46 -2.40
C LEU A 71 -11.48 8.23 -2.48
N PHE A 72 -12.14 8.91 -3.41
CA PHE A 72 -13.56 8.79 -3.69
C PHE A 72 -13.79 8.08 -5.02
N GLN A 73 -14.67 7.09 -5.00
CA GLN A 73 -15.10 6.37 -6.20
C GLN A 73 -15.58 7.33 -7.30
N ARG A 74 -15.25 7.05 -8.56
CA ARG A 74 -15.64 7.80 -9.77
C ARG A 74 -15.01 9.18 -9.91
N ARG A 75 -14.32 9.67 -8.87
CA ARG A 75 -13.62 10.95 -8.88
C ARG A 75 -12.12 10.74 -8.93
N ASP A 76 -11.62 9.81 -8.12
CA ASP A 76 -10.19 9.57 -7.92
C ASP A 76 -9.76 8.24 -8.54
N ASP A 77 -10.54 7.69 -9.48
CA ASP A 77 -10.26 6.41 -10.14
C ASP A 77 -8.93 6.43 -10.91
N ASP A 78 -8.53 7.59 -11.44
CA ASP A 78 -7.27 7.76 -12.16
C ASP A 78 -6.05 7.99 -11.23
N VAL A 79 -6.23 8.00 -9.91
CA VAL A 79 -5.12 8.24 -8.97
C VAL A 79 -4.19 7.03 -8.93
N PRO A 80 -2.88 7.18 -9.21
CA PRO A 80 -1.93 6.09 -9.10
C PRO A 80 -1.61 5.79 -7.62
N ILE A 81 -1.71 4.52 -7.25
CA ILE A 81 -1.23 3.95 -5.99
C ILE A 81 0.14 3.33 -6.26
N LEU A 82 1.18 3.88 -5.63
CA LEU A 82 2.55 3.40 -5.77
C LEU A 82 2.96 2.62 -4.53
N LEU A 83 3.66 1.50 -4.74
CA LEU A 83 4.43 0.86 -3.68
C LEU A 83 5.72 1.65 -3.46
N THR A 84 5.97 2.05 -2.21
CA THR A 84 7.21 2.75 -1.83
C THR A 84 8.41 1.80 -1.78
N ARG A 85 8.16 0.49 -1.65
CA ARG A 85 9.16 -0.58 -1.53
C ARG A 85 8.77 -1.81 -2.34
N SER A 86 9.76 -2.64 -2.67
CA SER A 86 9.50 -3.89 -3.37
C SER A 86 8.74 -4.89 -2.51
N ILE A 87 7.92 -5.74 -3.14
CA ILE A 87 7.12 -6.74 -2.43
C ILE A 87 7.99 -7.68 -1.57
N ALA A 88 9.21 -7.96 -2.00
CA ALA A 88 10.18 -8.75 -1.26
C ALA A 88 10.58 -8.08 0.07
N SER A 89 10.88 -6.78 0.05
CA SER A 89 11.24 -6.01 1.26
C SER A 89 10.05 -5.89 2.21
N ILE A 90 8.86 -5.65 1.66
CA ILE A 90 7.61 -5.57 2.44
C ILE A 90 7.33 -6.90 3.16
N ARG A 91 7.56 -8.03 2.50
CA ARG A 91 7.38 -9.38 3.07
C ARG A 91 8.32 -9.66 4.23
N ASP A 92 9.56 -9.20 4.13
CA ASP A 92 10.55 -9.33 5.20
C ASP A 92 10.14 -8.48 6.41
N GLU A 93 9.77 -7.22 6.19
CA GLU A 93 9.34 -6.28 7.23
C GLU A 93 8.05 -6.68 7.95
N LEU A 94 7.04 -7.16 7.22
CA LEU A 94 5.77 -7.62 7.79
C LEU A 94 5.86 -9.04 8.39
N GLY A 95 6.90 -9.80 8.01
CA GLY A 95 7.19 -11.12 8.55
C GLY A 95 7.77 -11.08 9.96
N GLU A 96 8.46 -10.00 10.30
CA GLU A 96 8.81 -9.69 11.69
C GLU A 96 7.59 -9.05 12.38
N ASP A 97 7.11 -9.60 13.49
CA ASP A 97 6.02 -9.05 14.32
C ASP A 97 6.41 -7.68 14.96
N LYS A 98 6.81 -6.69 14.16
CA LYS A 98 7.13 -5.34 14.60
C LYS A 98 5.82 -4.56 14.74
N GLU A 99 5.55 -4.07 15.94
CA GLU A 99 4.60 -2.98 16.14
C GLU A 99 5.16 -1.75 15.43
N PHE A 100 4.60 -1.44 14.26
CA PHE A 100 4.92 -0.21 13.55
C PHE A 100 4.37 0.96 14.37
N ASP A 101 5.28 1.73 14.97
CA ASP A 101 4.93 2.96 15.68
C ASP A 101 4.44 3.98 14.66
N VAL A 102 3.13 4.22 14.71
CA VAL A 102 2.40 5.05 13.75
C VAL A 102 2.60 6.51 14.11
N GLY A 103 3.77 7.03 13.75
CA GLY A 103 4.23 8.35 14.19
C GLY A 103 5.13 9.10 13.20
N VAL A 104 5.18 8.74 11.92
CA VAL A 104 6.00 9.48 10.94
C VAL A 104 5.19 9.86 9.71
N CYS A 105 4.82 11.13 9.68
CA CYS A 105 4.45 11.87 8.48
C CYS A 105 5.56 11.70 7.43
N HIS A 106 5.26 11.06 6.30
CA HIS A 106 6.20 10.93 5.17
C HIS A 106 6.47 12.32 4.58
N GLN A 107 7.65 12.87 4.85
CA GLN A 107 8.26 13.85 3.94
C GLN A 107 8.82 13.08 2.75
N VAL A 108 8.13 13.14 1.62
CA VAL A 108 8.67 12.69 0.33
C VAL A 108 9.84 13.60 -0.03
N LYS A 109 11.08 13.10 0.10
CA LYS A 109 12.22 13.66 -0.62
C LYS A 109 12.13 13.19 -2.07
N LYS A 110 11.75 14.10 -2.96
CA LYS A 110 12.09 13.99 -4.38
C LYS A 110 13.60 14.14 -4.50
N GLU A 111 14.31 13.06 -4.85
CA GLU A 111 15.69 13.15 -5.32
C GLU A 111 15.75 12.74 -6.80
N ALA A 112 16.13 13.75 -7.59
CA ALA A 112 16.72 13.82 -8.92
C ALA A 112 16.79 12.55 -9.79
N GLY A 113 16.09 12.59 -10.91
CA GLY A 113 16.55 11.99 -12.16
C GLY A 113 17.21 13.07 -13.02
N ASP A 114 18.53 13.18 -12.91
CA ASP A 114 19.39 13.87 -13.87
C ASP A 114 19.58 12.91 -15.06
N ALA A 115 19.10 13.29 -16.24
CA ALA A 115 19.42 12.58 -17.47
C ALA A 115 19.40 13.55 -18.67
N SER A 116 20.60 14.11 -18.90
CA SER A 116 21.15 14.62 -20.17
C SER A 116 20.65 15.93 -20.76
#